data_AF-A0A1G3AMB1-F1
#
_entry.id   AF-A0A1G3AMB1-F1
#
_cell.length_a   1.000
_cell.length_b   1.000
_cell.length_c   1.000
_cell.angle_alpha   90.00
_cell.angle_beta   90.00
_cell.angle_gamma   90.00
#
_symmetry.space_group_name_H-M   'P 1'
#
loop_
_entity.id
_entity.type
_entity.pdbx_description
1 polymer ?
#
loop_
_entity_poly.entity_id
_entity_poly.type
_entity_poly.pdbx_seq_one_letter_code
_entity_poly.pdbx_strand_id
1 'polypeptide(L)'
;MFRRPIWMPPSWSSSASPNRLAEAMRWDRDTLWPKHNLPAGIPVAEVQGTMKPYDYQVLLWVAKRHSSSRDAASSTSPDLDAMNPKYLILRGEDRMPNMERIELARTEAAGLVDVSLWHNPGHLPRAWIVHRVEVLPPLASHDPRDVWRRTEQVYYPGGRPRDLRESAVVEAAVRLDGEQGPAGGEACRVSRCDPCRVEIEAELKQPGLVVLSDQFFPGWHLEVETPGQGSRQVPILRTNRMMRGAWLGAGRHRLIYRCRPASFLWGAWLSGVGWIALGAIALFGFRRRNIG
;
A
#
# COMPACT_ATOMS: atom_id res chain seq x y z
N MET A 1 -15.39 -12.12 28.73
CA MET A 1 -15.35 -11.51 27.36
C MET A 1 -14.19 -10.53 27.33
N PHE A 2 -13.03 -10.92 26.79
CA PHE A 2 -11.88 -10.04 26.67
C PHE A 2 -11.92 -9.34 25.31
N ARG A 3 -12.25 -8.05 25.30
CA ARG A 3 -12.14 -7.20 24.11
C ARG A 3 -10.79 -6.50 24.20
N ARG A 4 -9.96 -6.59 23.16
CA ARG A 4 -8.75 -5.75 23.08
C ARG A 4 -9.19 -4.28 23.24
N PRO A 5 -8.50 -3.48 24.06
CA PRO A 5 -8.90 -2.09 24.27
C PRO A 5 -8.76 -1.37 22.93
N ILE A 6 -9.89 -0.88 22.43
CA ILE A 6 -9.93 0.14 21.38
C ILE A 6 -9.12 1.33 21.93
N TRP A 7 -8.30 1.96 21.08
CA TRP A 7 -7.56 3.16 21.48
C TRP A 7 -8.56 4.29 21.73
N MET A 8 -8.83 4.55 23.01
CA MET A 8 -9.79 5.51 23.51
C MET A 8 -9.10 6.47 24.48
N PRO A 9 -9.61 7.70 24.65
CA PRO A 9 -9.12 8.62 25.68
C PRO A 9 -9.14 7.97 27.06
N PRO A 10 -8.10 8.11 27.89
CA PRO A 10 -8.07 7.53 29.24
C PRO A 10 -9.27 7.91 30.11
N SER A 11 -9.76 9.15 29.97
CA SER A 11 -10.89 9.70 30.72
C SER A 11 -12.21 8.94 30.48
N TRP A 12 -12.35 8.24 29.36
CA TRP A 12 -13.59 7.53 29.05
C TRP A 12 -13.87 6.34 29.98
N SER A 13 -12.82 5.78 30.59
CA SER A 13 -12.95 4.71 31.58
C SER A 13 -13.47 5.20 32.93
N SER A 14 -13.33 6.51 33.21
CA SER A 14 -13.58 7.11 34.52
C SER A 14 -14.71 8.14 34.54
N SER A 15 -15.18 8.62 33.37
CA SER A 15 -16.27 9.61 33.28
C SER A 15 -17.45 9.09 32.47
N ALA A 16 -18.66 9.48 32.86
CA ALA A 16 -19.88 9.32 32.06
C ALA A 16 -20.11 10.58 31.19
N SER A 17 -20.70 10.42 30.01
CA SER A 17 -21.05 11.53 29.12
C SER A 17 -22.29 11.17 28.31
N PRO A 18 -23.29 12.07 28.21
CA PRO A 18 -24.44 11.88 27.33
C PRO A 18 -24.06 11.97 25.86
N ASN A 19 -22.88 12.53 25.53
CA ASN A 19 -22.40 12.77 24.16
C ASN A 19 -21.32 11.78 23.71
N ARG A 20 -21.23 10.60 24.35
CA ARG A 20 -20.13 9.63 24.15
C ARG A 20 -19.87 9.26 22.69
N LEU A 21 -20.92 9.12 21.88
CA LEU A 21 -20.79 8.80 20.46
C LEU A 21 -20.14 9.94 19.67
N ALA A 22 -20.52 11.20 19.93
CA ALA A 22 -19.95 12.35 19.25
C ALA A 22 -18.49 12.60 19.69
N GLU A 23 -18.19 12.39 20.98
CA GLU A 23 -16.82 12.39 21.50
C GLU A 23 -15.96 11.32 20.80
N ALA A 24 -16.52 10.14 20.56
CA ALA A 24 -15.82 9.08 19.87
C ALA A 24 -15.49 9.39 18.41
N MET A 25 -16.46 9.94 17.68
CA MET A 25 -16.21 10.36 16.29
C MET A 25 -15.20 11.50 16.21
N ARG A 26 -15.21 12.43 17.16
CA ARG A 26 -14.19 13.49 17.25
C ARG A 26 -12.81 12.91 17.53
N TRP A 27 -12.70 12.05 18.54
CA TRP A 27 -11.45 11.37 18.88
C TRP A 27 -10.86 10.61 17.68
N ASP A 28 -11.69 9.79 17.03
CA ASP A 28 -11.31 9.02 15.86
C ASP A 28 -10.83 9.95 14.72
N ARG A 29 -11.53 11.06 14.45
CA ARG A 29 -11.10 12.06 13.47
C ARG A 29 -9.78 12.72 13.85
N ASP A 30 -9.63 13.15 15.10
CA ASP A 30 -8.48 13.91 15.57
C ASP A 30 -7.22 13.03 15.70
N THR A 31 -7.39 11.72 15.89
CA THR A 31 -6.30 10.71 15.92
C THR A 31 -6.08 9.98 14.59
N LEU A 32 -6.85 10.34 13.55
CA LEU A 32 -6.88 9.66 12.24
C LEU A 32 -7.19 8.15 12.32
N TRP A 33 -7.83 7.70 13.40
CA TRP A 33 -8.24 6.32 13.62
C TRP A 33 -9.74 6.13 13.30
N PRO A 34 -10.21 4.95 12.91
CA PRO A 34 -9.52 3.97 12.07
C PRO A 34 -9.55 4.36 10.57
N LYS A 35 -10.42 5.28 10.13
CA LYS A 35 -10.70 5.58 8.70
C LYS A 35 -11.24 7.00 8.38
N HIS A 36 -11.14 7.97 9.30
CA HIS A 36 -11.77 9.28 9.11
C HIS A 36 -10.96 10.28 8.26
N ASN A 37 -9.84 9.84 7.69
CA ASN A 37 -8.92 10.68 6.93
C ASN A 37 -9.18 10.72 5.41
N LEU A 38 -10.17 9.97 4.91
CA LEU A 38 -10.60 10.03 3.51
C LEU A 38 -10.89 11.46 3.01
N PRO A 39 -11.52 12.36 3.80
CA PRO A 39 -11.73 13.75 3.40
C PRO A 39 -10.44 14.56 3.31
N ALA A 40 -9.42 14.21 4.11
CA ALA A 40 -8.13 14.89 4.14
C ALA A 40 -7.16 14.37 3.06
N GLY A 41 -7.50 13.30 2.35
CA GLY A 41 -6.66 12.70 1.31
C GLY A 41 -5.35 12.09 1.85
N ILE A 42 -5.27 11.81 3.15
CA ILE A 42 -4.06 11.24 3.77
C ILE A 42 -4.07 9.73 3.53
N PRO A 43 -3.07 9.14 2.84
CA PRO A 43 -2.97 7.70 2.71
C PRO A 43 -2.49 7.07 4.03
N VAL A 44 -3.05 5.92 4.41
CA VAL A 44 -2.61 5.15 5.58
C VAL A 44 -1.90 3.89 5.11
N ALA A 45 -0.74 3.60 5.69
CA ALA A 45 -0.04 2.35 5.43
C ALA A 45 -0.81 1.17 6.02
N GLU A 46 -1.02 1.14 7.34
CA GLU A 46 -1.75 0.05 8.00
C GLU A 46 -3.19 0.44 8.36
N VAL A 47 -4.14 -0.41 7.95
CA VAL A 47 -5.51 -0.37 8.45
C VAL A 47 -5.82 -1.65 9.21
N GLN A 48 -6.16 -1.54 10.50
CA GLN A 48 -6.74 -2.66 11.25
C GLN A 48 -8.22 -2.79 10.88
N GLY A 49 -8.52 -3.76 10.02
CA GLY A 49 -9.87 -4.05 9.57
C GLY A 49 -10.12 -5.56 9.50
N THR A 50 -11.38 -5.94 9.30
CA THR A 50 -11.80 -7.33 9.14
C THR A 50 -11.37 -7.96 7.80
N MET A 51 -11.11 -7.12 6.79
CA MET A 51 -10.62 -7.53 5.49
C MET A 51 -9.30 -6.83 5.20
N LYS A 52 -8.25 -7.63 4.99
CA LYS A 52 -6.92 -7.18 4.59
C LYS A 52 -6.38 -8.19 3.58
N PRO A 53 -5.65 -7.74 2.55
CA PRO A 53 -4.94 -8.66 1.68
C PRO A 53 -4.00 -9.56 2.49
N TYR A 54 -4.05 -10.86 2.24
CA TYR A 54 -3.34 -11.85 3.04
C TYR A 54 -1.81 -11.64 3.03
N ASP A 55 -1.23 -11.35 1.86
CA ASP A 55 0.22 -11.08 1.72
C ASP A 55 0.68 -9.90 2.58
N TYR A 56 -0.13 -8.84 2.65
CA TYR A 56 0.16 -7.68 3.47
C TYR A 56 0.08 -8.03 4.97
N GLN A 57 -0.89 -8.85 5.37
CA GLN A 57 -0.99 -9.32 6.75
C GLN A 57 0.21 -10.17 7.17
N VAL A 58 0.66 -11.08 6.31
CA VAL A 58 1.84 -11.91 6.56
C VAL A 58 3.09 -11.06 6.66
N LEU A 59 3.26 -10.04 5.82
CA LEU A 59 4.38 -9.10 5.94
C LEU A 59 4.46 -8.47 7.33
N LEU A 60 3.35 -7.92 7.83
CA LEU A 60 3.34 -7.32 9.18
C LEU A 60 3.64 -8.32 10.29
N TRP A 61 3.18 -9.57 10.16
CA TRP A 61 3.49 -10.60 11.13
C TRP A 61 4.97 -11.00 11.12
N VAL A 62 5.56 -11.15 9.94
CA VAL A 62 7.00 -11.43 9.77
C VAL A 62 7.83 -10.28 10.33
N ALA A 63 7.50 -9.04 9.97
CA ALA A 63 8.12 -7.84 10.50
C ALA A 63 8.09 -7.79 12.03
N LYS A 64 6.91 -8.01 12.62
CA LYS A 64 6.74 -8.04 14.07
C LYS A 64 7.61 -9.10 14.75
N ARG A 65 7.73 -10.29 14.16
CA ARG A 65 8.59 -11.37 14.67
C ARG A 65 10.05 -10.92 14.71
N HIS A 66 10.55 -10.30 13.63
CA HIS A 66 11.94 -9.84 13.56
C HIS A 66 12.22 -8.61 14.42
N SER A 67 11.25 -7.70 14.58
CA SER A 67 11.34 -6.56 15.49
C SER A 67 11.40 -6.99 16.97
N SER A 68 10.63 -8.01 17.37
CA SER A 68 10.63 -8.51 18.75
C SER A 68 11.87 -9.31 19.17
N SER A 69 12.73 -9.67 18.21
CA SER A 69 13.84 -10.62 18.39
C SER A 69 15.22 -9.95 18.56
N ARG A 70 15.32 -8.61 18.42
CA ARG A 70 16.59 -7.87 18.54
C ARG A 70 16.46 -6.66 19.45
N ASP A 71 17.56 -6.33 20.12
CA ASP A 71 17.73 -5.13 20.93
C ASP A 71 17.12 -3.90 20.25
N ALA A 72 16.20 -3.25 20.95
CA ALA A 72 15.38 -2.12 20.49
C ALA A 72 16.19 -0.87 20.07
N ALA A 73 17.52 -0.92 20.07
CA ALA A 73 18.39 0.21 19.78
C ALA A 73 18.81 0.33 18.31
N SER A 74 18.69 -0.71 17.48
CA SER A 74 19.21 -0.69 16.09
C SER A 74 18.26 -1.28 15.04
N SER A 75 16.97 -1.44 15.37
CA SER A 75 15.97 -2.05 14.47
C SER A 75 15.56 -1.05 13.37
N THR A 76 16.30 -0.99 12.27
CA THR A 76 15.71 -0.56 10.99
C THR A 76 14.56 -1.52 10.68
N SER A 77 13.37 -0.99 10.41
CA SER A 77 12.20 -1.76 9.96
C SER A 77 12.08 -1.60 8.44
N PRO A 78 12.89 -2.30 7.63
CA PRO A 78 12.92 -2.12 6.18
C PRO A 78 11.55 -2.37 5.53
N ASP A 79 10.73 -3.21 6.16
CA ASP A 79 9.35 -3.48 5.77
C ASP A 79 8.45 -2.24 5.92
N LEU A 80 8.53 -1.52 7.04
CA LEU A 80 7.82 -0.26 7.21
C LEU A 80 8.40 0.79 6.29
N ASP A 81 9.73 0.95 6.22
CA ASP A 81 10.37 1.98 5.41
C ASP A 81 9.95 1.89 3.94
N ALA A 82 9.89 0.66 3.41
CA ALA A 82 9.49 0.42 2.02
C ALA A 82 8.00 0.56 1.76
N MET A 83 7.15 0.55 2.80
CA MET A 83 5.73 0.92 2.70
C MET A 83 5.50 2.44 2.67
N ASN A 84 6.56 3.23 2.81
CA ASN A 84 6.54 4.70 2.77
C ASN A 84 5.61 5.38 3.83
N PRO A 85 5.53 4.93 5.10
CA PRO A 85 4.97 5.73 6.17
C PRO A 85 5.98 6.82 6.55
N LYS A 86 5.74 8.05 6.10
CA LYS A 86 6.55 9.21 6.50
C LYS A 86 6.32 9.62 7.96
N TYR A 87 5.09 9.44 8.44
CA TYR A 87 4.69 9.76 9.80
C TYR A 87 3.97 8.58 10.44
N LEU A 88 4.18 8.40 11.74
CA LEU A 88 3.50 7.40 12.55
C LEU A 88 2.80 8.07 13.72
N ILE A 89 1.58 7.62 14.00
CA ILE A 89 0.80 8.03 15.16
C ILE A 89 0.71 6.81 16.08
N LEU A 90 1.23 6.94 17.29
CA LEU A 90 1.29 5.88 18.30
C LEU A 90 0.59 6.33 19.59
N ARG A 91 0.39 5.39 20.53
CA ARG A 91 -0.14 5.70 21.86
C ARG A 91 0.95 6.37 22.70
N GLY A 92 0.57 7.12 23.73
CA GLY A 92 1.42 8.13 24.38
C GLY A 92 2.85 7.68 24.70
N GLU A 93 2.99 6.53 25.36
CA GLU A 93 4.28 5.98 25.82
C GLU A 93 4.94 5.02 24.82
N ASP A 94 4.24 4.67 23.74
CA ASP A 94 4.81 3.77 22.72
C ASP A 94 5.99 4.48 22.03
N ARG A 95 7.11 3.76 21.93
CA ARG A 95 8.32 4.24 21.27
C ARG A 95 8.62 3.40 20.04
N MET A 96 9.07 4.07 18.99
CA MET A 96 9.60 3.39 17.81
C MET A 96 11.11 3.71 17.70
N PRO A 97 11.99 2.70 17.66
CA PRO A 97 13.41 2.89 17.41
C PRO A 97 13.68 3.62 16.08
N ASN A 98 14.76 4.41 16.02
CA ASN A 98 15.22 5.09 14.79
C ASN A 98 14.22 6.10 14.18
N MET A 99 13.23 6.54 14.95
CA MET A 99 12.28 7.58 14.56
C MET A 99 12.43 8.82 15.43
N GLU A 100 12.07 9.97 14.87
CA GLU A 100 12.17 11.26 15.54
C GLU A 100 10.80 11.65 16.09
N ARG A 101 10.69 11.89 17.40
CA ARG A 101 9.43 12.34 18.00
C ARG A 101 9.17 13.80 17.63
N ILE A 102 7.95 14.08 17.19
CA ILE A 102 7.46 15.44 16.96
C ILE A 102 6.68 15.90 18.21
N GLU A 103 7.09 17.04 18.76
CA GLU A 103 6.42 17.67 19.90
C GLU A 103 5.06 18.26 19.50
N LEU A 104 3.97 17.66 19.98
CA LEU A 104 2.61 18.09 19.67
C LEU A 104 2.23 19.41 20.35
N ALA A 105 2.90 19.79 21.43
CA ALA A 105 2.58 20.98 22.23
C ALA A 105 2.59 22.31 21.44
N ARG A 106 3.26 22.34 20.28
CA ARG A 106 3.33 23.50 19.37
C ARG A 106 2.42 23.36 18.14
N THR A 107 1.49 22.43 18.16
CA THR A 107 0.59 22.13 17.04
C THR A 107 -0.87 22.25 17.46
N GLU A 108 -1.78 22.23 16.49
CA GLU A 108 -3.23 22.15 16.75
C GLU A 108 -3.62 20.89 17.54
N ALA A 109 -2.76 19.88 17.56
CA ALA A 109 -2.95 18.63 18.29
C ALA A 109 -2.47 18.68 19.76
N ALA A 110 -2.05 19.85 20.28
CA ALA A 110 -1.52 19.99 21.65
C ALA A 110 -2.48 19.50 22.76
N GLY A 111 -3.79 19.50 22.51
CA GLY A 111 -4.81 19.03 23.45
C GLY A 111 -5.03 17.52 23.47
N LEU A 112 -4.38 16.75 22.58
CA LEU A 112 -4.53 15.31 22.53
C LEU A 112 -3.71 14.63 23.64
N VAL A 113 -4.35 13.73 24.37
CA VAL A 113 -3.76 12.91 25.44
C VAL A 113 -3.54 11.49 24.95
N ASP A 114 -2.56 10.74 25.47
CA ASP A 114 -2.28 9.35 25.02
C ASP A 114 -2.01 9.22 23.49
N VAL A 115 -1.43 10.25 22.87
CA VAL A 115 -1.04 10.29 21.45
C VAL A 115 0.41 10.77 21.32
N SER A 116 1.17 10.12 20.44
CA SER A 116 2.51 10.57 20.03
C SER A 116 2.65 10.55 18.50
N LEU A 117 3.34 11.54 17.95
CA LEU A 117 3.61 11.69 16.52
C LEU A 117 5.11 11.51 16.27
N TRP A 118 5.45 10.71 15.26
CA TRP A 118 6.82 10.37 14.93
C TRP A 118 7.09 10.57 13.44
N HIS A 119 8.26 11.10 13.12
CA HIS A 119 8.80 11.20 11.77
C HIS A 119 9.72 10.01 11.49
N ASN A 120 9.52 9.35 10.36
CA ASN A 120 10.39 8.27 9.89
C ASN A 120 11.43 8.82 8.90
N PRO A 121 12.68 9.11 9.33
CA PRO A 121 13.72 9.57 8.41
C PRO A 121 14.14 8.47 7.41
N GLY A 122 13.90 7.20 7.76
CA GLY A 122 14.21 6.03 6.94
C GLY A 122 13.19 5.71 5.86
N HIS A 123 12.11 6.50 5.71
CA HIS A 123 11.07 6.18 4.73
C HIS A 123 11.61 6.20 3.29
N LEU A 124 11.22 5.21 2.48
CA LEU A 124 11.48 5.20 1.05
C LEU A 124 10.48 6.10 0.33
N PRO A 125 10.84 6.75 -0.80
CA PRO A 125 9.85 7.41 -1.63
C PRO A 125 8.85 6.37 -2.15
N ARG A 126 7.65 6.80 -2.55
CA ARG A 126 6.62 5.89 -3.06
C ARG A 126 7.04 5.10 -4.30
N ALA A 127 7.92 5.68 -5.11
CA ALA A 127 8.56 5.00 -6.23
C ALA A 127 10.07 5.27 -6.23
N TRP A 128 10.85 4.25 -6.55
CA TRP A 128 12.31 4.32 -6.63
C TRP A 128 12.86 3.35 -7.68
N ILE A 129 14.15 3.45 -7.99
CA ILE A 129 14.83 2.57 -8.94
C ILE A 129 15.80 1.67 -8.16
N VAL A 130 15.88 0.40 -8.56
CA VAL A 130 16.91 -0.54 -8.10
C VAL A 130 17.48 -1.31 -9.29
N HIS A 131 18.76 -1.67 -9.21
CA HIS A 131 19.42 -2.48 -10.25
C HIS A 131 19.73 -3.90 -9.80
N ARG A 132 19.96 -4.11 -8.50
CA ARG A 132 20.19 -5.45 -7.96
C ARG A 132 18.85 -6.14 -7.76
N VAL A 133 18.49 -7.02 -8.69
CA VAL A 133 17.20 -7.72 -8.66
C VAL A 133 17.42 -9.21 -8.58
N GLU A 134 16.91 -9.81 -7.51
CA GLU A 134 16.81 -11.26 -7.36
C GLU A 134 15.49 -11.73 -7.95
N VAL A 135 15.54 -12.69 -8.87
CA VAL A 135 14.34 -13.26 -9.48
C VAL A 135 14.03 -14.60 -8.82
N LEU A 136 12.86 -14.71 -8.23
CA LEU A 136 12.30 -15.94 -7.69
C LEU A 136 11.13 -16.41 -8.56
N PRO A 137 10.90 -17.72 -8.69
CA PRO A 137 9.70 -18.22 -9.35
C PRO A 137 8.44 -17.75 -8.60
N PRO A 138 7.31 -17.55 -9.30
CA PRO A 138 6.03 -17.28 -8.66
C PRO A 138 5.71 -18.35 -7.61
N LEU A 139 5.02 -17.98 -6.52
CA LEU A 139 4.53 -18.98 -5.56
C LEU A 139 3.55 -19.91 -6.29
N ALA A 140 3.82 -21.22 -6.23
CA ALA A 140 2.94 -22.23 -6.80
C ALA A 140 1.70 -22.51 -5.93
N SER A 141 1.81 -22.24 -4.63
CA SER A 141 0.76 -22.50 -3.63
C SER A 141 0.42 -21.21 -2.88
N HIS A 142 -0.80 -21.13 -2.34
CA HIS A 142 -1.19 -20.08 -1.39
C HIS A 142 -1.20 -20.60 0.06
N ASP A 143 -0.49 -21.71 0.33
CA ASP A 143 -0.34 -22.23 1.68
C ASP A 143 0.28 -21.16 2.61
N PRO A 144 -0.33 -20.91 3.78
CA PRO A 144 0.18 -19.95 4.77
C PRO A 144 1.68 -20.06 5.09
N ARG A 145 2.22 -21.28 5.15
CA ARG A 145 3.62 -21.54 5.49
C ARG A 145 4.54 -21.15 4.34
N ASP A 146 4.13 -21.37 3.11
CA ASP A 146 4.91 -20.99 1.93
C ASP A 146 4.92 -19.48 1.73
N VAL A 147 3.76 -18.83 1.94
CA VAL A 147 3.64 -17.37 1.93
C VAL A 147 4.52 -16.75 3.02
N TRP A 148 4.52 -17.33 4.24
CA TRP A 148 5.39 -16.90 5.33
C TRP A 148 6.87 -17.03 4.97
N ARG A 149 7.31 -18.23 4.59
CA ARG A 149 8.70 -18.55 4.25
C ARG A 149 9.22 -17.66 3.13
N ARG A 150 8.42 -17.45 2.08
CA ARG A 150 8.78 -16.54 0.99
C ARG A 150 8.89 -15.11 1.47
N THR A 151 7.98 -14.65 2.33
CA THR A 151 8.04 -13.29 2.87
C THR A 151 9.29 -13.07 3.71
N GLU A 152 9.68 -14.06 4.54
CA GLU A 152 10.99 -14.06 5.22
C GLU A 152 12.16 -14.06 4.23
N GLN A 153 12.14 -14.88 3.18
CA GLN A 153 13.20 -14.90 2.17
C GLN A 153 13.37 -13.54 1.46
N VAL A 154 12.26 -12.85 1.19
CA VAL A 154 12.27 -11.55 0.50
C VAL A 154 12.80 -10.44 1.40
N TYR A 155 12.24 -10.27 2.59
CA TYR A 155 12.54 -9.13 3.47
C TYR A 155 13.69 -9.39 4.45
N TYR A 156 13.90 -10.65 4.81
CA TYR A 156 14.86 -11.08 5.84
C TYR A 156 15.74 -12.26 5.38
N PRO A 157 16.41 -12.18 4.21
CA PRO A 157 17.27 -13.26 3.72
C PRO A 157 18.34 -13.61 4.75
N GLY A 158 18.42 -14.90 5.15
CA GLY A 158 19.33 -15.35 6.21
C GLY A 158 19.07 -14.72 7.59
N GLY A 159 17.85 -14.24 7.85
CA GLY A 159 17.47 -13.58 9.11
C GLY A 159 18.02 -12.15 9.27
N ARG A 160 18.46 -11.52 8.18
CA ARG A 160 18.95 -10.13 8.17
C ARG A 160 18.06 -9.26 7.29
N PRO A 161 17.73 -8.02 7.72
CA PRO A 161 16.91 -7.11 6.92
C PRO A 161 17.56 -6.85 5.56
N ARG A 162 16.79 -7.00 4.48
CA ARG A 162 17.19 -6.58 3.13
C ARG A 162 17.06 -5.07 3.01
N ASP A 163 18.09 -4.41 2.48
CA ASP A 163 17.97 -3.02 2.07
C ASP A 163 17.22 -2.93 0.73
N LEU A 164 15.99 -2.42 0.81
CA LEU A 164 15.09 -2.26 -0.33
C LEU A 164 15.42 -1.02 -1.17
N ARG A 165 16.31 -0.13 -0.69
CA ARG A 165 16.89 0.98 -1.46
C ARG A 165 17.86 0.49 -2.53
N GLU A 166 18.60 -0.57 -2.21
CA GLU A 166 19.64 -1.10 -3.09
C GLU A 166 19.18 -2.31 -3.91
N SER A 167 18.23 -3.09 -3.39
CA SER A 167 17.84 -4.35 -4.00
C SER A 167 16.35 -4.66 -3.89
N ALA A 168 15.84 -5.43 -4.84
CA ALA A 168 14.47 -5.94 -4.78
C ALA A 168 14.39 -7.41 -5.20
N VAL A 169 13.28 -8.04 -4.85
CA VAL A 169 12.96 -9.39 -5.29
C VAL A 169 11.76 -9.34 -6.23
N VAL A 170 11.91 -9.93 -7.42
CA VAL A 170 10.83 -10.08 -8.40
C VAL A 170 10.35 -11.53 -8.41
N GLU A 171 9.05 -11.73 -8.26
CA GLU A 171 8.40 -13.03 -8.32
C GLU A 171 7.77 -13.22 -9.71
N ALA A 172 8.56 -13.73 -10.67
CA ALA A 172 8.13 -13.87 -12.05
C ALA A 172 8.78 -15.07 -12.75
N ALA A 173 8.13 -15.57 -13.80
CA ALA A 173 8.66 -16.63 -14.66
C ALA A 173 9.53 -16.09 -15.81
N VAL A 174 9.87 -14.80 -15.79
CA VAL A 174 10.64 -14.13 -16.85
C VAL A 174 12.07 -13.89 -16.40
N ARG A 175 13.01 -13.94 -17.36
CA ARG A 175 14.35 -13.40 -17.16
C ARG A 175 14.32 -11.89 -17.35
N LEU A 176 15.12 -11.18 -16.56
CA LEU A 176 15.34 -9.75 -16.70
C LEU A 176 16.64 -9.58 -17.47
N ASP A 177 16.54 -9.02 -18.68
CA ASP A 177 17.69 -8.82 -19.56
C ASP A 177 18.43 -7.52 -19.22
N GLY A 178 19.76 -7.54 -19.29
CA GLY A 178 20.64 -6.39 -19.04
C GLY A 178 21.64 -6.63 -17.90
N GLU A 179 22.75 -5.89 -17.93
CA GLU A 179 23.73 -5.93 -16.84
C GLU A 179 23.15 -5.29 -15.57
N GLN A 180 23.23 -6.03 -14.46
CA GLN A 180 22.90 -5.50 -13.13
C GLN A 180 24.16 -4.89 -12.53
N GLY A 181 24.14 -3.60 -12.22
CA GLY A 181 25.25 -2.90 -11.59
C GLY A 181 24.77 -1.69 -10.80
N PRO A 182 25.60 -1.05 -9.97
CA PRO A 182 25.23 0.22 -9.34
C PRO A 182 25.14 1.33 -10.41
N ALA A 183 24.01 2.03 -10.51
CA ALA A 183 23.96 3.32 -11.18
C ALA A 183 23.66 4.44 -10.18
N GLY A 184 24.16 5.62 -10.47
CA GLY A 184 23.95 6.83 -9.70
C GLY A 184 23.47 7.99 -10.56
N GLY A 185 22.74 8.92 -9.96
CA GLY A 185 22.20 10.11 -10.63
C GLY A 185 21.05 9.80 -11.58
N GLU A 186 20.21 8.83 -11.19
CA GLU A 186 18.92 8.54 -11.80
C GLU A 186 17.82 9.26 -11.05
N ALA A 187 16.65 9.42 -11.69
CA ALA A 187 15.52 10.10 -11.09
C ALA A 187 14.26 9.25 -11.22
N CYS A 188 13.47 9.18 -10.15
CA CYS A 188 12.17 8.53 -10.15
C CYS A 188 11.20 9.35 -9.30
N ARG A 189 10.09 9.78 -9.90
CA ARG A 189 9.10 10.62 -9.22
C ARG A 189 7.70 10.25 -9.64
N VAL A 190 6.81 10.12 -8.66
CA VAL A 190 5.37 10.01 -8.90
C VAL A 190 4.84 11.39 -9.28
N SER A 191 4.40 11.56 -10.53
CA SER A 191 3.86 12.82 -11.04
C SER A 191 2.35 12.94 -10.83
N ARG A 192 1.65 11.80 -10.75
CA ARG A 192 0.19 11.75 -10.50
C ARG A 192 -0.19 10.55 -9.65
N CYS A 193 -1.10 10.75 -8.70
CA CYS A 193 -1.62 9.70 -7.84
C CYS A 193 -3.13 9.87 -7.60
N ASP A 194 -3.91 9.02 -8.24
CA ASP A 194 -5.35 8.88 -8.04
C ASP A 194 -5.71 7.42 -7.75
N PRO A 195 -6.91 7.14 -7.20
CA PRO A 195 -7.32 5.78 -6.85
C PRO A 195 -7.19 4.75 -7.97
N CYS A 196 -7.46 5.14 -9.22
CA CYS A 196 -7.41 4.25 -10.39
C CYS A 196 -6.29 4.59 -11.40
N ARG A 197 -5.39 5.54 -11.08
CA ARG A 197 -4.33 5.96 -11.98
C ARG A 197 -3.11 6.48 -11.23
N VAL A 198 -1.94 5.91 -11.50
CA VAL A 198 -0.67 6.37 -10.95
C VAL A 198 0.29 6.61 -12.10
N GLU A 199 0.97 7.74 -12.10
CA GLU A 199 1.97 8.09 -13.11
C GLU A 199 3.32 8.33 -12.48
N ILE A 200 4.36 7.76 -13.10
CA ILE A 200 5.74 7.84 -12.65
C ILE A 200 6.59 8.33 -13.82
N GLU A 201 7.42 9.32 -13.56
CA GLU A 201 8.50 9.74 -14.44
C GLU A 201 9.79 9.12 -13.92
N ALA A 202 10.46 8.33 -14.77
CA ALA A 202 11.69 7.64 -14.44
C ALA A 202 12.77 7.94 -15.49
N GLU A 203 13.98 8.21 -15.05
CA GLU A 203 15.15 8.39 -15.89
C GLU A 203 16.23 7.42 -15.42
N LEU A 204 16.49 6.41 -16.25
CA LEU A 204 17.45 5.34 -15.99
C LEU A 204 18.67 5.52 -16.90
N LYS A 205 19.87 5.30 -16.36
CA LYS A 205 21.12 5.31 -17.12
C LYS A 205 21.48 3.93 -17.68
N GLN A 206 20.91 2.88 -17.09
CA GLN A 206 21.08 1.49 -17.48
C GLN A 206 19.80 0.71 -17.19
N PRO A 207 19.65 -0.54 -17.64
CA PRO A 207 18.51 -1.36 -17.28
C PRO A 207 18.30 -1.44 -15.76
N GLY A 208 17.05 -1.32 -15.32
CA GLY A 208 16.70 -1.27 -13.91
C GLY A 208 15.23 -1.50 -13.65
N LEU A 209 14.91 -1.76 -12.38
CA LEU A 209 13.55 -1.97 -11.90
C LEU A 209 13.04 -0.69 -11.26
N VAL A 210 11.99 -0.12 -11.84
CA VAL A 210 11.20 0.91 -11.17
C VAL A 210 10.24 0.21 -10.22
N VAL A 211 10.44 0.38 -8.93
CA VAL A 211 9.57 -0.14 -7.87
C VAL A 211 8.54 0.91 -7.50
N LEU A 212 7.28 0.50 -7.39
CA LEU A 212 6.17 1.29 -6.87
C LEU A 212 5.64 0.60 -5.62
N SER A 213 5.69 1.28 -4.47
CA SER A 213 5.13 0.84 -3.18
C SER A 213 3.59 0.91 -3.13
N ASP A 214 2.95 0.39 -4.17
CA ASP A 214 1.52 0.14 -4.21
C ASP A 214 1.28 -1.36 -4.29
N GLN A 215 0.16 -1.79 -3.73
CA GLN A 215 -0.17 -3.20 -3.72
C GLN A 215 -0.30 -3.78 -5.14
N PHE A 216 0.40 -4.88 -5.42
CA PHE A 216 0.26 -5.68 -6.62
C PHE A 216 -1.11 -6.33 -6.65
N PHE A 217 -1.84 -6.10 -7.74
CA PHE A 217 -3.16 -6.70 -7.96
C PHE A 217 -3.37 -6.90 -9.47
N PRO A 218 -3.86 -8.08 -9.92
CA PRO A 218 -4.00 -8.41 -11.34
C PRO A 218 -4.86 -7.44 -12.18
N GLY A 219 -5.75 -6.67 -11.57
CA GLY A 219 -6.62 -5.70 -12.27
C GLY A 219 -5.91 -4.42 -12.75
N TRP A 220 -4.61 -4.27 -12.49
CA TRP A 220 -3.82 -3.12 -12.93
C TRP A 220 -3.10 -3.42 -14.25
N HIS A 221 -3.04 -2.41 -15.10
CA HIS A 221 -2.32 -2.44 -16.37
C HIS A 221 -1.26 -1.34 -16.36
N LEU A 222 -0.13 -1.60 -17.02
CA LEU A 222 0.98 -0.66 -17.13
C LEU A 222 1.25 -0.36 -18.59
N GLU A 223 1.15 0.92 -18.91
CA GLU A 223 1.56 1.51 -20.17
C GLU A 223 2.86 2.28 -19.95
N VAL A 224 3.85 2.09 -20.81
CA VAL A 224 5.14 2.80 -20.74
C VAL A 224 5.33 3.60 -22.01
N GLU A 225 5.40 4.92 -21.84
CA GLU A 225 5.73 5.88 -22.89
C GLU A 225 7.23 6.16 -22.84
N THR A 226 7.91 6.02 -23.98
CA THR A 226 9.34 6.32 -24.12
C THR A 226 9.53 7.25 -25.31
N PRO A 227 10.19 8.42 -25.16
CA PRO A 227 10.46 9.32 -26.28
C PRO A 227 11.15 8.59 -27.43
N GLY A 228 10.63 8.76 -28.64
CA GLY A 228 11.15 8.11 -29.85
C GLY A 228 10.74 6.64 -30.06
N GLN A 229 10.17 5.96 -29.06
CA GLN A 229 9.69 4.57 -29.20
C GLN A 229 8.16 4.44 -29.07
N GLY A 230 7.48 5.51 -28.65
CA GLY A 230 6.03 5.52 -28.47
C GLY A 230 5.58 4.87 -27.16
N SER A 231 4.31 4.44 -27.14
CA SER A 231 3.69 3.80 -25.98
C SER A 231 3.57 2.29 -26.17
N ARG A 232 3.91 1.52 -25.13
CA ARG A 232 3.76 0.06 -25.13
C ARG A 232 3.20 -0.47 -23.81
N GLN A 233 2.44 -1.57 -23.88
CA GLN A 233 2.03 -2.32 -22.69
C GLN A 233 3.21 -3.14 -22.16
N VAL A 234 3.46 -3.06 -20.85
CA VAL A 234 4.55 -3.77 -20.17
C VAL A 234 3.96 -4.58 -19.01
N PRO A 235 4.38 -5.84 -18.80
CA PRO A 235 3.90 -6.63 -17.67
C PRO A 235 4.28 -5.96 -16.34
N ILE A 236 3.33 -5.93 -15.40
CA ILE A 236 3.60 -5.52 -14.02
C ILE A 236 4.25 -6.70 -13.31
N LEU A 237 5.47 -6.49 -12.81
CA LEU A 237 6.20 -7.50 -12.06
C LEU A 237 5.81 -7.44 -10.59
N ARG A 238 5.43 -8.59 -10.01
CA ARG A 238 5.21 -8.70 -8.57
C ARG A 238 6.56 -8.55 -7.87
N THR A 239 6.72 -7.46 -7.12
CA THR A 239 7.99 -7.05 -6.52
C THR A 239 7.85 -7.03 -5.01
N ASN A 240 8.87 -7.44 -4.27
CA ASN A 240 8.91 -7.43 -2.80
C ASN A 240 7.61 -7.96 -2.16
N ARG A 241 7.11 -9.11 -2.65
CA ARG A 241 5.82 -9.78 -2.31
C ARG A 241 4.55 -9.04 -2.67
N MET A 242 4.48 -7.74 -2.46
CA MET A 242 3.24 -6.99 -2.52
C MET A 242 3.34 -5.72 -3.35
N MET A 243 4.52 -5.32 -3.82
CA MET A 243 4.75 -4.09 -4.58
C MET A 243 4.64 -4.36 -6.08
N ARG A 244 4.52 -3.29 -6.86
CA ARG A 244 4.57 -3.35 -8.32
C ARG A 244 5.96 -2.98 -8.79
N GLY A 245 6.44 -3.66 -9.83
CA GLY A 245 7.69 -3.34 -10.49
C GLY A 245 7.52 -3.27 -12.00
N ALA A 246 8.39 -2.50 -12.64
CA ALA A 246 8.53 -2.46 -14.09
C ALA A 246 10.02 -2.48 -14.44
N TRP A 247 10.44 -3.50 -15.19
CA TRP A 247 11.81 -3.58 -15.69
C TRP A 247 11.92 -2.75 -16.97
N LEU A 248 12.80 -1.76 -16.97
CA LEU A 248 12.99 -0.82 -18.06
C LEU A 248 14.45 -0.79 -18.49
N GLY A 249 14.70 -0.44 -19.75
CA GLY A 249 16.05 -0.18 -20.25
C GLY A 249 16.55 1.20 -19.80
N ALA A 250 17.73 1.58 -20.28
CA ALA A 250 18.21 2.95 -20.15
C ALA A 250 17.32 3.92 -20.93
N GLY A 251 17.10 5.11 -20.38
CA GLY A 251 16.34 6.18 -21.00
C GLY A 251 15.35 6.86 -20.06
N ARG A 252 14.60 7.80 -20.64
CA ARG A 252 13.51 8.50 -19.95
C ARG A 252 12.20 7.78 -20.27
N HIS A 253 11.45 7.44 -19.24
CA HIS A 253 10.21 6.70 -19.33
C HIS A 253 9.12 7.37 -18.51
N ARG A 254 7.90 7.31 -19.03
CA ARG A 254 6.70 7.63 -18.26
C ARG A 254 5.85 6.37 -18.13
N LEU A 255 5.70 5.91 -16.89
CA LEU A 255 4.92 4.75 -16.53
C LEU A 255 3.52 5.20 -16.13
N ILE A 256 2.51 4.64 -16.76
CA ILE A 256 1.11 4.97 -16.53
C ILE A 256 0.39 3.70 -16.09
N TYR A 257 0.18 3.58 -14.78
CA TYR A 257 -0.62 2.52 -14.18
C TYR A 257 -2.10 2.90 -14.24
N ARG A 258 -2.95 2.00 -14.73
CA ARG A 258 -4.41 2.17 -14.71
C ARG A 258 -5.11 0.94 -14.15
N CYS A 259 -6.02 1.16 -13.20
CA CYS A 259 -6.87 0.11 -12.67
C CYS A 259 -8.08 -0.08 -13.59
N ARG A 260 -8.32 -1.32 -14.03
CA ARG A 260 -9.54 -1.71 -14.75
C ARG A 260 -10.15 -2.93 -14.05
N PRO A 261 -10.88 -2.72 -12.94
CA PRO A 261 -11.45 -3.83 -12.20
C PRO A 261 -12.55 -4.51 -13.01
N ALA A 262 -12.38 -5.79 -13.33
CA ALA A 262 -13.36 -6.57 -14.10
C ALA A 262 -14.75 -6.59 -13.44
N SER A 263 -14.82 -6.53 -12.11
CA SER A 263 -16.07 -6.49 -11.34
C SER A 263 -16.95 -5.28 -11.67
N PHE A 264 -16.33 -4.13 -12.00
CA PHE A 264 -17.10 -2.95 -12.40
C PHE A 264 -17.82 -3.15 -13.74
N LEU A 265 -17.17 -3.82 -14.69
CA LEU A 265 -17.76 -4.16 -15.99
C LEU A 265 -18.92 -5.14 -15.82
N TRP A 266 -18.77 -6.17 -14.99
CA TRP A 266 -19.84 -7.11 -14.66
C TRP A 266 -21.02 -6.45 -13.96
N GLY A 267 -20.75 -5.57 -12.99
CA GLY A 267 -21.80 -4.83 -12.27
C GLY A 267 -22.60 -3.90 -13.20
N ALA A 268 -21.93 -3.19 -14.10
CA ALA A 268 -22.57 -2.35 -15.11
C ALA A 268 -23.42 -3.18 -16.08
N TRP A 269 -22.91 -4.32 -16.54
CA TRP A 269 -23.65 -5.22 -17.44
C TRP A 269 -24.89 -5.81 -16.76
N LEU A 270 -24.78 -6.34 -15.55
CA LEU A 270 -25.91 -6.88 -14.78
C LEU A 270 -26.97 -5.81 -14.49
N SER A 271 -26.53 -4.60 -14.15
CA SER A 271 -27.43 -3.46 -13.96
C SER A 271 -28.16 -3.09 -15.24
N GLY A 272 -27.46 -3.09 -16.39
CA GLY A 272 -28.06 -2.88 -17.70
C GLY A 272 -29.13 -3.92 -18.03
N VAL A 273 -28.83 -5.21 -17.83
CA VAL A 273 -29.80 -6.30 -18.01
C VAL A 273 -31.01 -6.12 -17.07
N GLY A 274 -30.77 -5.75 -15.81
CA GLY A 274 -31.82 -5.48 -14.84
C GLY A 274 -32.76 -4.36 -15.29
N TRP A 275 -32.22 -3.22 -15.76
CA TRP A 275 -33.02 -2.11 -16.28
C TRP A 275 -33.83 -2.49 -17.52
N ILE A 276 -33.25 -3.27 -18.44
CA ILE A 276 -33.96 -3.76 -19.64
C ILE A 276 -35.13 -4.68 -19.23
N ALA A 277 -34.90 -5.61 -18.30
CA ALA A 277 -35.93 -6.51 -17.81
C ALA A 277 -37.07 -5.74 -17.12
N LEU A 278 -36.74 -4.76 -16.29
CA LEU A 278 -37.71 -3.93 -15.58
C LEU A 278 -38.52 -3.05 -16.54
N GLY A 279 -37.86 -2.48 -17.56
CA GLY A 279 -38.52 -1.76 -18.66
C GLY A 279 -39.46 -2.64 -19.48
N ALA A 280 -39.06 -3.88 -19.78
CA ALA A 280 -39.91 -4.84 -20.48
C ALA A 280 -41.15 -5.19 -19.65
N ILE A 281 -41.00 -5.48 -18.35
CA ILE A 281 -42.12 -5.76 -17.44
C ILE A 281 -43.09 -4.58 -17.39
N ALA A 282 -42.58 -3.35 -17.25
CA ALA A 282 -43.40 -2.15 -17.25
C ALA A 282 -44.18 -1.98 -18.56
N LEU A 283 -43.52 -2.17 -19.72
CA LEU A 283 -44.17 -2.06 -21.03
C LEU A 283 -45.26 -3.11 -21.24
N PHE A 284 -45.02 -4.36 -20.83
CA PHE A 284 -46.02 -5.44 -20.87
C PHE A 284 -47.19 -5.18 -19.90
N GLY A 285 -46.91 -4.62 -18.71
CA GLY A 285 -47.93 -4.24 -17.73
C GLY A 285 -48.83 -3.10 -18.22
N PHE A 286 -48.26 -2.07 -18.83
CA PHE A 286 -49.01 -0.96 -19.43
C PHE A 286 -49.86 -1.41 -20.62
N ARG A 287 -49.34 -2.29 -21.48
CA ARG A 287 -50.11 -2.86 -22.60
C ARG A 287 -51.30 -3.69 -22.15
N ARG A 288 -51.19 -4.44 -21.04
CA ARG A 288 -52.33 -5.20 -20.49
C ARG A 288 -53.42 -4.32 -19.87
N ARG A 289 -53.05 -3.15 -19.35
CA ARG A 289 -53.99 -2.20 -18.73
C ARG A 289 -54.81 -1.37 -19.73
N ASN A 290 -54.32 -1.18 -20.95
CA ASN A 290 -55.04 -0.43 -21.99
C ASN A 290 -55.96 -1.31 -22.88
N ILE A 291 -56.04 -2.63 -22.62
CA ILE A 291 -56.85 -3.59 -23.40
C ILE A 291 -58.05 -4.13 -22.58
N GLY A 292 -58.22 -3.69 -21.33
CA GLY A 292 -59.40 -3.97 -20.51
C GLY A 292 -60.13 -2.69 -20.14
#